data_AF-A0A286RJB6-F1
#
_entry.id   AF-A0A286RJB6-F1
#
_cell.length_a   1.000
_cell.length_b   1.000
_cell.length_c   1.000
_cell.angle_alpha   90.00
_cell.angle_beta   90.00
_cell.angle_gamma   90.00
#
_symmetry.space_group_name_H-M   'P 1'
#
loop_
_entity.id
_entity.type
_entity.pdbx_description
1 polymer ?
#
loop_
_entity_poly.entity_id
_entity_poly.type
_entity_poly.pdbx_seq_one_letter_code
_entity_poly.pdbx_strand_id
1 'polypeptide(L)'
;MTAPTVGQRVNLCGTLPKGVLHVLNRPGVSVTWERGELHFHVAPEALTKAELTLLLGHKEEVGGWLLLHKLWDAGYSLRLQPSEYGPGYVLMPTGTPAQPVDFPALFELYDTFHDSAVALLLDACRLLKIAPVDWPKAAERFVREAVLHLQERELA
;
A
#
# COMPACT_ATOMS: atom_id res chain seq x y z
N MET A 1 -1.76 40.06 -13.77
CA MET A 1 -2.62 38.89 -14.05
C MET A 1 -1.83 37.98 -14.96
N THR A 2 -1.40 36.84 -14.44
CA THR A 2 -0.63 35.83 -15.18
C THR A 2 -1.06 34.47 -14.63
N ALA A 3 -1.60 33.63 -15.49
CA ALA A 3 -2.04 32.27 -15.17
C ALA A 3 -0.85 31.40 -14.76
N PRO A 4 -1.02 30.43 -13.82
CA PRO A 4 0.03 29.47 -13.54
C PRO A 4 0.02 28.36 -14.59
N THR A 5 1.22 28.11 -15.12
CA THR A 5 1.57 27.08 -16.10
C THR A 5 1.42 25.67 -15.52
N VAL A 6 0.91 24.75 -16.34
CA VAL A 6 0.84 23.30 -16.12
C VAL A 6 2.22 22.76 -15.69
N GLY A 7 2.25 22.02 -14.57
CA GLY A 7 3.47 21.38 -14.04
C GLY A 7 3.93 21.87 -12.66
N GLN A 8 3.09 22.58 -11.91
CA GLN A 8 3.44 23.07 -10.57
C GLN A 8 3.60 21.89 -9.59
N ARG A 9 4.84 21.42 -9.46
CA ARG A 9 5.31 20.62 -8.31
C ARG A 9 4.95 21.41 -7.05
N VAL A 10 4.08 20.83 -6.23
CA VAL A 10 3.82 21.34 -4.90
C VAL A 10 5.10 21.13 -4.10
N ASN A 11 5.92 22.18 -4.01
CA ASN A 11 7.01 22.24 -3.05
C ASN A 11 6.40 22.33 -1.66
N LEU A 12 6.14 21.18 -1.04
CA LEU A 12 5.93 21.08 0.40
C LEU A 12 7.31 21.21 1.07
N CYS A 13 7.78 22.44 1.19
CA CYS A 13 8.94 22.77 1.99
C CYS A 13 8.53 22.66 3.46
N GLY A 14 8.93 21.56 4.12
CA GLY A 14 8.72 21.34 5.55
C GLY A 14 8.65 19.86 5.91
N THR A 15 9.76 19.32 6.42
CA THR A 15 9.97 17.94 6.93
C THR A 15 9.86 16.80 5.91
N LEU A 16 10.98 16.06 5.72
CA LEU A 16 10.97 14.73 5.10
C LEU A 16 9.88 13.90 5.81
N PRO A 17 8.91 13.33 5.10
CA PRO A 17 8.11 12.24 5.65
C PRO A 17 9.02 11.02 5.87
N LYS A 18 9.47 10.85 7.13
CA LYS A 18 10.49 9.87 7.56
C LYS A 18 9.90 8.47 7.78
N GLY A 19 9.38 7.83 6.74
CA GLY A 19 8.85 6.46 6.87
C GLY A 19 8.94 5.67 5.57
N VAL A 20 9.13 4.36 5.68
CA VAL A 20 9.25 3.41 4.56
C VAL A 20 8.07 3.57 3.59
N LEU A 21 6.84 3.62 4.11
CA LEU A 21 5.64 3.79 3.29
C LEU A 21 5.65 5.10 2.49
N HIS A 22 6.17 6.19 3.03
CA HIS A 22 6.25 7.42 2.25
C HIS A 22 7.19 7.26 1.05
N VAL A 23 8.37 6.68 1.31
CA VAL A 23 9.39 6.46 0.27
C VAL A 23 8.86 5.52 -0.81
N LEU A 24 8.12 4.47 -0.42
CA LEU A 24 7.47 3.54 -1.36
C LEU A 24 6.40 4.19 -2.24
N ASN A 25 5.64 5.15 -1.70
CA ASN A 25 4.57 5.83 -2.44
C ASN A 25 5.08 7.00 -3.32
N ARG A 26 6.39 7.22 -3.42
CA ARG A 26 6.96 8.30 -4.24
C ARG A 26 6.85 7.94 -5.74
N PRO A 27 6.48 8.90 -6.61
CA PRO A 27 6.51 8.68 -8.06
C PRO A 27 7.86 8.18 -8.55
N GLY A 28 7.85 7.14 -9.39
CA GLY A 28 9.07 6.51 -9.91
C GLY A 28 9.69 5.46 -9.00
N VAL A 29 9.04 5.10 -7.90
CA VAL A 29 9.41 3.95 -7.04
C VAL A 29 8.35 2.87 -7.19
N SER A 30 8.78 1.64 -7.45
CA SER A 30 7.91 0.48 -7.40
C SER A 30 8.69 -0.75 -6.93
N VAL A 31 7.98 -1.74 -6.40
CA VAL A 31 8.56 -2.99 -5.91
C VAL A 31 7.77 -4.17 -6.47
N THR A 32 8.48 -5.22 -6.90
CA THR A 32 7.90 -6.48 -7.37
C THR A 32 8.38 -7.64 -6.53
N TRP A 33 7.62 -8.73 -6.56
CA TRP A 33 7.98 -10.01 -5.96
C TRP A 33 8.21 -11.00 -7.08
N GLU A 34 9.44 -11.49 -7.20
CA GLU A 34 9.83 -12.40 -8.27
C GLU A 34 10.78 -13.45 -7.69
N ARG A 35 10.47 -14.73 -7.89
CA ARG A 35 11.33 -15.86 -7.51
C ARG A 35 11.78 -15.83 -6.03
N GLY A 36 10.89 -15.48 -5.12
CA GLY A 36 11.21 -15.44 -3.68
C GLY A 36 11.93 -14.18 -3.21
N GLU A 37 12.09 -13.15 -4.06
CA GLU A 37 12.81 -11.93 -3.70
C GLU A 37 12.03 -10.64 -4.02
N LEU A 38 12.28 -9.60 -3.22
CA LEU A 38 11.81 -8.24 -3.46
C LEU A 38 12.75 -7.51 -4.42
N HIS A 39 12.20 -7.03 -5.54
CA HIS A 39 12.93 -6.26 -6.55
C HIS A 39 12.44 -4.81 -6.57
N PHE A 40 13.36 -3.86 -6.37
CA PHE A 40 13.05 -2.43 -6.41
C PHE A 40 13.34 -1.86 -7.80
N HIS A 41 12.33 -1.24 -8.41
CA HIS A 41 12.45 -0.50 -9.66
C HIS A 41 12.34 0.99 -9.35
N VAL A 42 13.44 1.70 -9.58
CA VAL A 42 13.60 3.11 -9.16
C VAL A 42 14.02 3.94 -10.37
N ALA A 43 13.19 4.92 -10.73
CA ALA A 43 13.52 5.88 -11.77
C ALA A 43 14.74 6.75 -11.36
N PRO A 44 15.51 7.28 -12.33
CA PRO A 44 16.62 8.19 -12.02
C PRO A 44 16.17 9.32 -11.10
N GLU A 45 16.95 9.60 -10.06
CA GLU A 45 16.70 10.66 -9.07
C GLU A 45 15.43 10.50 -8.21
N ALA A 46 14.66 9.41 -8.35
CA ALA A 46 13.48 9.17 -7.53
C ALA A 46 13.85 8.93 -6.05
N LEU A 47 14.95 8.23 -5.79
CA LEU A 47 15.47 7.95 -4.46
C LEU A 47 16.94 8.34 -4.31
N THR A 48 17.28 8.82 -3.12
CA THR A 48 18.67 8.90 -2.65
C THR A 48 19.17 7.52 -2.24
N LYS A 49 20.50 7.35 -2.15
CA LYS A 49 21.11 6.10 -1.64
C LYS A 49 20.63 5.76 -0.22
N ALA A 50 20.49 6.77 0.63
CA ALA A 50 20.03 6.57 2.02
C ALA A 50 18.58 6.06 2.07
N GLU A 51 17.71 6.57 1.22
CA GLU A 51 16.32 6.10 1.12
C GLU A 51 16.23 4.69 0.54
N LEU A 52 17.07 4.34 -0.43
CA LEU A 52 17.15 2.95 -0.91
C LEU A 52 17.64 2.00 0.19
N THR A 53 18.66 2.40 0.95
CA THR A 53 19.13 1.62 2.12
C THR A 53 18.03 1.48 3.17
N LEU A 54 17.21 2.52 3.40
CA LEU A 54 16.05 2.44 4.28
C LEU A 54 15.06 1.38 3.80
N LEU A 55 14.67 1.39 2.52
CA LEU A 55 13.75 0.37 1.98
C LEU A 55 14.32 -1.04 2.13
N LEU A 56 15.60 -1.22 1.81
CA LEU A 56 16.29 -2.52 1.93
C LEU A 56 16.44 -2.98 3.39
N GLY A 57 16.49 -2.06 4.35
CA GLY A 57 16.53 -2.36 5.78
C GLY A 57 15.16 -2.73 6.37
N HIS A 58 14.08 -2.47 5.64
CA HIS A 58 12.70 -2.65 6.10
C HIS A 58 11.92 -3.61 5.19
N LYS A 59 12.55 -4.71 4.77
CA LYS A 59 11.96 -5.69 3.83
C LYS A 59 10.60 -6.20 4.26
N GLU A 60 10.41 -6.45 5.55
CA GLU A 60 9.13 -6.89 6.11
C GLU A 60 7.99 -5.90 5.85
N GLU A 61 8.24 -4.62 6.15
CA GLU A 61 7.27 -3.55 5.94
C GLU A 61 7.00 -3.33 4.45
N VAL A 62 8.05 -3.41 3.62
CA VAL A 62 7.92 -3.32 2.15
C VAL A 62 7.11 -4.49 1.59
N GLY A 63 7.39 -5.71 2.02
CA GLY A 63 6.71 -6.92 1.57
C GLY A 63 5.24 -6.95 2.00
N GLY A 64 4.96 -6.57 3.25
CA GLY A 64 3.60 -6.42 3.74
C GLY A 64 2.81 -5.37 2.96
N TRP A 65 3.43 -4.23 2.66
CA TRP A 65 2.83 -3.19 1.81
C TRP A 65 2.55 -3.72 0.40
N LEU A 66 3.52 -4.41 -0.22
CA LEU A 66 3.37 -5.00 -1.55
C LEU A 66 2.22 -6.03 -1.57
N LEU A 67 2.13 -6.89 -0.56
CA LEU A 67 1.06 -7.88 -0.44
C LEU A 67 -0.32 -7.21 -0.40
N LEU A 68 -0.50 -6.20 0.46
CA LEU A 68 -1.75 -5.45 0.56
C LEU A 68 -2.14 -4.82 -0.78
N HIS A 69 -1.18 -4.21 -1.48
CA HIS A 69 -1.41 -3.63 -2.81
C HIS A 69 -1.75 -4.69 -3.86
N LYS A 70 -1.05 -5.82 -3.91
CA LYS A 70 -1.33 -6.89 -4.87
C LYS A 70 -2.72 -7.48 -4.68
N LEU A 71 -3.12 -7.72 -3.43
CA LEU A 71 -4.46 -8.22 -3.14
C LEU A 71 -5.54 -7.20 -3.50
N TRP A 72 -5.29 -5.93 -3.22
CA TRP A 72 -6.16 -4.82 -3.57
C TRP A 72 -6.34 -4.68 -5.08
N ASP A 73 -5.25 -4.64 -5.84
CA ASP A 73 -5.23 -4.50 -7.29
C ASP A 73 -5.88 -5.70 -7.99
N ALA A 74 -5.72 -6.89 -7.41
CA ALA A 74 -6.43 -8.10 -7.84
C ALA A 74 -7.96 -8.02 -7.60
N GLY A 75 -8.45 -7.04 -6.83
CA GLY A 75 -9.86 -6.82 -6.56
C GLY A 75 -10.39 -7.52 -5.30
N TYR A 76 -9.51 -7.99 -4.41
CA TYR A 76 -9.96 -8.62 -3.16
C TYR A 76 -10.45 -7.58 -2.14
N SER A 77 -11.52 -7.92 -1.43
CA SER A 77 -11.88 -7.24 -0.19
C SER A 77 -11.05 -7.84 0.95
N LEU A 78 -10.22 -7.01 1.58
CA LEU A 78 -9.38 -7.40 2.71
C LEU A 78 -10.18 -7.37 4.02
N ARG A 79 -10.20 -8.47 4.77
CA ARG A 79 -10.84 -8.53 6.11
C ARG A 79 -9.80 -8.83 7.17
N LEU A 80 -9.87 -8.16 8.31
CA LEU A 80 -9.17 -8.57 9.52
C LEU A 80 -10.14 -9.35 10.39
N GLN A 81 -9.87 -10.63 10.61
CA GLN A 81 -10.65 -11.49 11.49
C GLN A 81 -9.86 -11.80 12.76
N PRO A 82 -10.48 -11.80 13.96
CA PRO A 82 -9.83 -12.29 15.15
C PRO A 82 -9.31 -13.71 14.92
N SER A 83 -8.08 -13.99 15.37
CA SER A 83 -7.50 -15.33 15.26
C SER A 83 -8.27 -16.31 16.15
N GLU A 84 -8.59 -17.49 15.62
CA GLU A 84 -9.17 -18.59 16.38
C GLU A 84 -8.13 -19.32 17.26
N TYR A 85 -6.84 -19.12 16.97
CA TYR A 85 -5.73 -19.85 17.59
C TYR A 85 -4.99 -19.05 18.67
N GLY A 86 -5.41 -17.82 18.95
CA GLY A 86 -4.77 -16.98 19.96
C GLY A 86 -5.15 -15.50 19.85
N PRO A 87 -4.57 -14.65 20.70
CA PRO A 87 -4.77 -13.21 20.60
C PRO A 87 -4.17 -12.69 19.28
N GLY A 88 -4.94 -11.92 18.53
CA GLY A 88 -4.48 -11.29 17.29
C GLY A 88 -5.54 -11.27 16.20
N TYR A 89 -5.11 -10.88 15.00
CA TYR A 89 -5.93 -10.87 13.81
C TYR A 89 -5.23 -11.63 12.68
N VAL A 90 -6.01 -12.16 11.76
CA VAL A 90 -5.54 -12.70 10.48
C VAL A 90 -6.10 -11.86 9.35
N LEU A 91 -5.30 -11.67 8.30
CA LEU A 91 -5.76 -11.07 7.06
C LEU A 91 -6.49 -12.17 6.28
N MET A 92 -7.68 -11.88 5.78
CA MET A 92 -8.41 -12.79 4.90
C MET A 92 -8.85 -12.02 3.65
N PRO A 93 -8.20 -12.27 2.51
CA PRO A 93 -8.68 -11.81 1.22
C PRO A 93 -10.01 -12.51 0.92
N THR A 94 -11.03 -11.74 0.56
CA THR A 94 -12.37 -12.26 0.25
C THR A 94 -12.86 -11.75 -1.09
N GLY A 95 -13.71 -12.55 -1.74
CA GLY A 95 -14.20 -12.29 -3.10
C GLY A 95 -13.44 -13.06 -4.16
N THR A 96 -13.83 -12.84 -5.42
CA THR A 96 -13.16 -13.39 -6.61
C THR A 96 -12.28 -12.31 -7.21
N PRO A 97 -11.04 -12.62 -7.61
CA PRO A 97 -10.18 -11.63 -8.24
C PRO A 97 -10.83 -11.10 -9.52
N ALA A 98 -10.85 -9.79 -9.67
CA ALA A 98 -11.41 -9.09 -10.83
C ALA A 98 -10.42 -9.05 -12.01
N GLN A 99 -9.16 -9.39 -11.78
CA GLN A 99 -8.08 -9.38 -12.76
C GLN A 99 -7.32 -10.73 -12.76
N PRO A 100 -6.59 -11.07 -13.84
CA PRO A 100 -5.68 -12.21 -13.83
C PRO A 100 -4.60 -12.06 -12.74
N VAL A 101 -4.39 -13.13 -11.96
CA VAL A 101 -3.42 -13.17 -10.86
C VAL A 101 -2.47 -14.34 -11.06
N ASP A 102 -1.17 -14.10 -10.88
CA ASP A 102 -0.19 -15.17 -10.68
C ASP A 102 -0.35 -15.75 -9.27
N PHE A 103 -1.20 -16.77 -9.15
CA PHE A 103 -1.51 -17.38 -7.85
C PHE A 103 -0.30 -17.98 -7.14
N PRO A 104 0.59 -18.74 -7.79
CA PRO A 104 1.83 -19.21 -7.15
C PRO A 104 2.65 -18.08 -6.52
N ALA A 105 2.90 -17.00 -7.26
CA ALA A 105 3.69 -15.89 -6.74
C ALA A 105 2.95 -15.11 -5.64
N LEU A 106 1.63 -14.91 -5.79
CA LEU A 106 0.83 -14.25 -4.76
C LEU A 106 0.75 -15.08 -3.47
N PHE A 107 0.63 -16.40 -3.58
CA PHE A 107 0.58 -17.29 -2.43
C PHE A 107 1.91 -17.29 -1.68
N GLU A 108 3.04 -17.36 -2.39
CA GLU A 108 4.37 -17.25 -1.78
C GLU A 108 4.56 -15.89 -1.08
N LEU A 109 4.15 -14.80 -1.72
CA LEU A 109 4.18 -13.47 -1.12
C LEU A 109 3.29 -13.38 0.12
N TYR A 110 2.11 -13.99 0.05
CA TYR A 110 1.16 -14.08 1.16
C TYR A 110 1.77 -14.81 2.34
N ASP A 111 2.28 -16.03 2.14
CA ASP A 111 2.88 -16.83 3.20
C ASP A 111 4.11 -16.14 3.83
N THR A 112 4.88 -15.40 3.01
CA THR A 112 6.10 -14.73 3.47
C THR A 112 5.79 -13.47 4.28
N PHE A 113 4.82 -12.64 3.86
CA PHE A 113 4.59 -11.31 4.45
C PHE A 113 3.20 -11.12 5.06
N HIS A 114 2.44 -12.19 5.30
CA HIS A 114 1.11 -12.12 5.89
C HIS A 114 1.11 -11.33 7.20
N ASP A 115 1.99 -11.66 8.13
CA ASP A 115 2.01 -11.04 9.45
C ASP A 115 2.40 -9.56 9.38
N SER A 116 3.34 -9.23 8.50
CA SER A 116 3.74 -7.85 8.21
C SER A 116 2.59 -7.05 7.59
N ALA A 117 1.81 -7.65 6.68
CA ALA A 117 0.61 -7.03 6.12
C ALA A 117 -0.49 -6.84 7.18
N VAL A 118 -0.70 -7.81 8.07
CA VAL A 118 -1.63 -7.68 9.21
C VAL A 118 -1.22 -6.53 10.12
N ALA A 119 0.06 -6.44 10.47
CA ALA A 119 0.58 -5.38 11.33
C ALA A 119 0.34 -3.99 10.72
N LEU A 120 0.65 -3.82 9.44
CA LEU A 120 0.38 -2.57 8.70
C LEU A 120 -1.10 -2.19 8.71
N LEU A 121 -1.98 -3.16 8.48
CA LEU A 121 -3.42 -2.91 8.43
C LEU A 121 -3.98 -2.58 9.82
N LEU A 122 -3.48 -3.23 10.88
CA LEU A 122 -3.82 -2.91 12.27
C LEU A 122 -3.32 -1.51 12.66
N ASP A 123 -2.13 -1.13 12.23
CA ASP A 123 -1.61 0.23 12.46
C ASP A 123 -2.46 1.28 11.73
N ALA A 124 -2.87 1.01 10.49
CA ALA A 124 -3.81 1.87 9.77
C ALA A 124 -5.15 1.98 10.51
N CYS A 125 -5.70 0.86 11.00
CA CYS A 125 -6.91 0.84 11.82
C CYS A 125 -6.76 1.71 13.07
N ARG A 126 -5.63 1.57 13.79
CA ARG A 126 -5.32 2.36 14.99
C ARG A 126 -5.24 3.85 14.70
N LEU A 127 -4.52 4.24 13.64
CA LEU A 127 -4.36 5.64 13.24
C LEU A 127 -5.69 6.28 12.82
N LEU A 128 -6.53 5.52 12.11
CA LEU A 128 -7.83 5.97 11.61
C LEU A 128 -8.98 5.78 12.62
N LYS A 129 -8.68 5.19 13.79
CA LYS A 129 -9.67 4.84 14.83
C LYS A 129 -10.81 3.95 14.29
N ILE A 130 -10.45 2.99 13.44
CA ILE A 130 -11.36 1.98 12.87
C ILE A 130 -11.18 0.68 13.66
N ALA A 131 -12.26 0.03 14.05
CA ALA A 131 -12.17 -1.33 14.58
C ALA A 131 -11.70 -2.27 13.46
N PRO A 132 -10.73 -3.18 13.67
CA PRO A 132 -10.17 -4.01 12.61
C PRO A 132 -11.22 -4.75 11.76
N VAL A 133 -12.29 -5.24 12.40
CA VAL A 133 -13.41 -5.94 11.75
C VAL A 133 -14.23 -5.06 10.80
N ASP A 134 -14.21 -3.73 10.98
CA ASP A 134 -14.90 -2.76 10.15
C ASP A 134 -14.04 -2.22 8.99
N TRP A 135 -12.79 -2.69 8.87
CA TRP A 135 -11.89 -2.30 7.77
C TRP A 135 -12.54 -2.38 6.38
N PRO A 136 -13.26 -3.46 5.99
CA PRO A 136 -13.84 -3.55 4.65
C PRO A 136 -14.78 -2.40 4.32
N LYS A 137 -15.64 -2.00 5.26
CA LYS A 137 -16.59 -0.89 5.09
C LYS A 137 -15.86 0.44 4.96
N ALA A 138 -14.83 0.65 5.77
CA ALA A 138 -14.03 1.85 5.72
C ALA A 138 -13.25 1.97 4.40
N ALA A 139 -12.64 0.86 3.95
CA ALA A 139 -11.93 0.78 2.68
C ALA A 139 -12.85 1.11 1.50
N GLU A 140 -14.04 0.53 1.45
CA GLU A 140 -15.04 0.85 0.40
C GLU A 140 -15.39 2.35 0.37
N ARG A 141 -15.58 2.95 1.56
CA ARG A 141 -15.83 4.39 1.67
C ARG A 141 -14.67 5.21 1.09
N PHE A 142 -13.42 4.87 1.44
CA PHE A 142 -12.24 5.59 0.95
C PHE A 142 -12.10 5.53 -0.57
N VAL A 143 -12.40 4.38 -1.18
CA VAL A 143 -12.40 4.24 -2.64
C VAL A 143 -13.43 5.14 -3.28
N ARG A 144 -14.65 5.10 -2.74
CA ARG A 144 -15.77 5.90 -3.24
C ARG A 144 -15.43 7.39 -3.19
N GLU A 145 -14.88 7.86 -2.07
CA GLU A 145 -14.44 9.25 -1.89
C GLU A 145 -13.30 9.63 -2.85
N ALA A 146 -12.32 8.74 -3.04
CA ALA A 146 -11.22 8.98 -3.97
C ALA A 146 -11.69 9.11 -5.43
N VAL A 147 -12.63 8.27 -5.86
CA VAL A 147 -13.23 8.34 -7.21
C VAL A 147 -13.97 9.67 -7.41
N LEU A 148 -14.75 10.10 -6.40
CA LEU A 148 -15.48 11.39 -6.47
C LEU A 148 -14.50 12.57 -6.61
N HIS A 149 -13.43 12.60 -5.82
CA HIS A 149 -12.44 13.67 -5.91
C HIS A 149 -11.66 13.71 -7.24
N LEU A 150 -11.43 12.56 -7.88
CA LEU A 150 -10.82 12.53 -9.20
C LEU A 150 -11.77 13.14 -10.25
N GLN A 151 -13.05 12.78 -10.21
CA GLN A 151 -14.06 13.34 -11.12
C GLN A 151 -14.21 14.85 -10.95
N GLU A 152 -14.21 15.36 -9.72
CA GLU A 152 -14.26 16.80 -9.43
C GLU A 152 -13.06 17.55 -10.04
N ARG A 153 -11.88 16.94 -10.05
CA ARG A 153 -10.64 17.54 -10.59
C ARG A 153 -10.59 17.51 -12.13
N GLU A 154 -11.23 16.54 -12.76
CA GLU A 154 -11.29 16.45 -14.24
C GLU A 154 -12.32 17.42 -14.84
N LEU A 155 -13.32 17.82 -14.05
CA LEU A 155 -14.38 18.74 -14.44
C LEU A 155 -14.07 20.23 -14.14
N ALA A 156 -12.98 20.52 -13.42
CA ALA A 156 -12.54 21.85 -13.01
C ALA A 156 -11.39 22.39 -13.87
#